data_AF-A0A952NBX5-F1
#
_entry.id   AF-A0A952NBX5-F1
#
_cell.length_a   1.000
_cell.length_b   1.000
_cell.length_c   1.000
_cell.angle_alpha   90.00
_cell.angle_beta   90.00
_cell.angle_gamma   90.00
#
_symmetry.space_group_name_H-M   'P 1'
#
loop_
_entity.id
_entity.type
_entity.pdbx_description
1 polymer ?
#
loop_
_entity_poly.entity_id
_entity_poly.type
_entity_poly.pdbx_seq_one_letter_code
_entity_poly.pdbx_strand_id
1 'polypeptide(L)'
;MKYLSLLLVVGLMVGCASGVKKLDTQLDSVQGQTQNGVIGLKDNQAVIQEKRSAEDELRVQVWKNYQLENDLNHEYYMVLWCYDDLADPRLGGNGEVSEAPNLKKIKNSVAVKEEFGLEDKRLVVVKTSSFEDELKVERQYETAMTTMLSEVKRTRGACERKMGVARIKAGLPSKRYQGKPVITPAGTLDHMIAPHESNLDDAFKIKEQDTSNATSKN
;
A
#
# COMPACT_ATOMS: atom_id res chain seq x y z
N MET A 1 -63.41 25.43 -51.04
CA MET A 1 -63.37 25.76 -49.60
C MET A 1 -62.36 24.86 -48.92
N LYS A 2 -61.46 25.49 -48.14
CA LYS A 2 -60.74 24.98 -46.96
C LYS A 2 -59.60 23.97 -47.14
N TYR A 3 -58.39 24.54 -47.03
CA TYR A 3 -57.15 24.04 -46.42
C TYR A 3 -57.33 22.97 -45.32
N LEU A 4 -56.33 22.10 -45.12
CA LEU A 4 -55.35 22.19 -44.01
C LEU A 4 -54.78 20.81 -43.58
N SER A 5 -53.49 20.80 -43.25
CA SER A 5 -52.70 19.80 -42.47
C SER A 5 -52.13 18.63 -43.27
N LEU A 6 -50.83 18.52 -43.59
CA LEU A 6 -49.57 18.87 -42.90
C LEU A 6 -49.43 18.22 -41.50
N LEU A 7 -48.64 17.14 -41.43
CA LEU A 7 -47.95 16.56 -40.26
C LEU A 7 -47.07 15.42 -40.83
N LEU A 8 -45.86 15.64 -41.34
CA LEU A 8 -44.61 16.00 -40.65
C LEU A 8 -44.36 15.16 -39.38
N VAL A 9 -44.11 13.86 -39.55
CA VAL A 9 -43.45 13.04 -38.53
C VAL A 9 -41.94 13.12 -38.77
N VAL A 10 -41.33 14.16 -38.20
CA VAL A 10 -39.87 14.28 -38.07
C VAL A 10 -39.41 13.33 -36.98
N GLY A 11 -38.38 12.55 -37.31
CA GLY A 11 -37.80 11.54 -36.45
C GLY A 11 -37.32 12.09 -35.11
N LEU A 12 -37.74 11.41 -34.04
CA LEU A 12 -37.07 11.43 -32.76
C LEU A 12 -35.83 10.52 -32.85
N MET A 13 -34.77 11.02 -33.48
CA MET A 13 -33.42 10.59 -33.12
C MET A 13 -33.18 11.13 -31.71
N VAL A 14 -33.56 10.36 -30.70
CA VAL A 14 -33.12 10.58 -29.31
C VAL A 14 -31.62 10.31 -29.31
N GLY A 15 -30.83 11.36 -29.52
CA GLY A 15 -29.41 11.32 -29.31
C GLY A 15 -29.15 10.98 -27.84
N CYS A 16 -28.55 9.82 -27.60
CA CYS A 16 -27.87 9.53 -26.34
C CYS A 16 -26.73 10.53 -26.18
N ALA A 17 -27.02 11.70 -25.60
CA ALA A 17 -26.02 12.59 -25.06
C ALA A 17 -25.43 11.90 -23.82
N SER A 18 -24.37 11.11 -24.03
CA SER A 18 -23.49 10.64 -22.96
C SER A 18 -22.99 11.87 -22.20
N GLY A 19 -23.49 12.05 -20.98
CA GLY A 19 -23.30 13.25 -20.17
C GLY A 19 -21.90 13.38 -19.61
N VAL A 20 -20.96 13.86 -20.43
CA VAL A 20 -19.69 14.42 -19.94
C VAL A 20 -19.93 15.89 -19.64
N LYS A 21 -19.97 16.26 -18.34
CA LYS A 21 -20.06 17.67 -17.94
C LYS A 21 -18.77 18.39 -18.32
N LYS A 22 -18.87 19.55 -19.00
CA LYS A 22 -17.71 20.44 -19.18
C LYS A 22 -17.26 20.93 -17.81
N LEU A 23 -16.04 20.58 -17.43
CA LEU A 23 -15.40 21.09 -16.23
C LEU A 23 -15.02 22.56 -16.44
N ASP A 24 -15.35 23.41 -15.47
CA ASP A 24 -14.90 24.79 -15.46
C ASP A 24 -13.42 24.85 -15.04
N THR A 25 -12.56 24.83 -16.06
CA THR A 25 -11.10 24.91 -15.89
C THR A 25 -10.56 26.33 -16.11
N GLN A 26 -11.39 27.36 -16.11
CA GLN A 26 -10.89 28.73 -16.20
C GLN A 26 -10.41 29.19 -14.83
N LEU A 27 -9.24 29.86 -14.83
CA LEU A 27 -8.68 30.56 -13.68
C LEU A 27 -8.87 32.05 -13.93
N ASP A 28 -9.21 32.83 -12.90
CA ASP A 28 -9.38 34.28 -12.96
C ASP A 28 -8.07 34.98 -13.31
N SER A 29 -6.94 34.43 -12.84
CA SER A 29 -5.60 34.81 -13.31
C SER A 29 -4.63 33.65 -13.18
N VAL A 30 -3.75 33.48 -14.18
CA VAL A 30 -2.63 32.53 -14.10
C VAL A 30 -1.43 33.27 -13.49
N GLN A 31 -0.98 32.79 -12.33
CA GLN A 31 0.12 33.38 -11.55
C GLN A 31 1.44 32.62 -11.78
N GLY A 32 1.38 31.38 -12.27
CA GLY A 32 2.57 30.59 -12.60
C GLY A 32 2.25 29.23 -13.22
N GLN A 33 3.26 28.58 -13.81
CA GLN A 33 3.19 27.20 -14.31
C GLN A 33 4.24 26.35 -13.60
N THR A 34 3.84 25.14 -13.21
CA THR A 34 4.75 24.08 -12.75
C THR A 34 4.88 23.02 -13.83
N GLN A 35 5.78 22.05 -13.66
CA GLN A 35 5.92 20.92 -14.59
C GLN A 35 4.60 20.15 -14.83
N ASN A 36 3.70 20.13 -13.84
CA ASN A 36 2.50 19.28 -13.86
C ASN A 36 1.18 20.06 -13.72
N GLY A 37 1.20 21.40 -13.68
CA GLY A 37 -0.01 22.18 -13.43
C GLY A 37 0.12 23.68 -13.59
N VAL A 38 -1.01 24.37 -13.45
CA VAL A 38 -1.13 25.81 -13.52
C VAL A 38 -1.50 26.34 -12.13
N ILE A 39 -0.77 27.34 -11.64
CA ILE A 39 -1.08 28.05 -10.41
C ILE A 39 -1.83 29.32 -10.80
N GLY A 40 -3.00 29.53 -10.20
CA GLY A 40 -3.76 30.74 -10.45
C GLY A 40 -4.72 31.09 -9.33
N LEU A 41 -5.49 32.14 -9.55
CA LEU A 41 -6.60 32.52 -8.68
C LEU A 41 -7.91 32.01 -9.28
N LYS A 42 -8.77 31.47 -8.42
CA LYS A 42 -10.16 31.16 -8.74
C LYS A 42 -11.02 31.58 -7.55
N ASP A 43 -12.02 32.43 -7.77
CA ASP A 43 -12.91 32.97 -6.74
C ASP A 43 -12.14 33.63 -5.57
N ASN A 44 -11.11 34.44 -5.89
CA ASN A 44 -10.19 35.07 -4.92
C ASN A 44 -9.37 34.09 -4.04
N GLN A 45 -9.35 32.80 -4.36
CA GLN A 45 -8.51 31.80 -3.68
C GLN A 45 -7.38 31.35 -4.59
N ALA A 46 -6.21 31.11 -4.00
CA ALA A 46 -5.09 30.49 -4.71
C ALA A 46 -5.38 29.01 -4.94
N VAL A 47 -5.43 28.61 -6.21
CA VAL A 47 -5.71 27.23 -6.62
C VAL A 47 -4.60 26.76 -7.55
N ILE A 48 -4.11 25.55 -7.27
CA ILE A 48 -3.22 24.80 -8.17
C ILE A 48 -4.10 23.83 -8.94
N GLN A 49 -4.14 23.97 -10.25
CA GLN A 49 -4.90 23.10 -11.14
C GLN A 49 -3.96 22.17 -11.89
N GLU A 50 -4.01 20.88 -11.57
CA GLU A 50 -3.34 19.82 -12.32
C GLU A 50 -4.34 19.15 -13.26
N LYS A 51 -3.95 18.96 -14.53
CA LYS A 51 -4.74 18.22 -15.52
C LYS A 51 -4.05 16.90 -15.79
N ARG A 52 -4.69 15.80 -15.42
CA ARG A 52 -4.22 14.44 -15.70
C ARG A 52 -5.32 13.64 -16.37
N SER A 53 -4.94 12.65 -17.16
CA SER A 53 -5.92 11.70 -17.68
C SER A 53 -6.47 10.84 -16.53
N ALA A 54 -7.74 10.44 -16.61
CA ALA A 54 -8.35 9.58 -15.59
C ALA A 54 -7.62 8.23 -15.50
N GLU A 55 -7.13 7.72 -16.63
CA GLU A 55 -6.34 6.50 -16.71
C GLU A 55 -5.00 6.62 -15.97
N ASP A 56 -4.27 7.73 -16.16
CA ASP A 56 -3.00 7.96 -15.48
C ASP A 56 -3.19 8.12 -13.97
N GLU A 57 -4.23 8.85 -13.55
CA GLU A 57 -4.57 9.03 -12.14
C GLU A 57 -4.93 7.70 -11.47
N LEU A 58 -5.77 6.89 -12.13
CA LEU A 58 -6.10 5.55 -11.64
C LEU A 58 -4.85 4.67 -11.55
N ARG A 59 -3.98 4.69 -12.56
CA ARG A 59 -2.72 3.91 -12.55
C ARG A 59 -1.81 4.31 -11.40
N VAL A 60 -1.67 5.61 -11.14
CA VAL A 60 -0.89 6.12 -9.99
C VAL A 60 -1.51 5.64 -8.67
N GLN A 61 -2.83 5.70 -8.54
CA GLN A 61 -3.53 5.26 -7.34
C GLN A 61 -3.36 3.75 -7.09
N VAL A 62 -3.53 2.93 -8.13
CA VAL A 62 -3.33 1.47 -8.07
C VAL A 62 -1.89 1.14 -7.69
N TRP A 63 -0.91 1.83 -8.28
CA TRP A 63 0.50 1.63 -7.94
C TRP A 63 0.81 1.97 -6.48
N LYS A 64 0.24 3.07 -5.98
CA LYS A 64 0.37 3.46 -4.57
C LYS A 64 -0.23 2.41 -3.64
N ASN A 65 -1.41 1.88 -3.95
CA ASN A 65 -2.04 0.81 -3.19
C ASN A 65 -1.21 -0.47 -3.21
N TYR A 66 -0.62 -0.82 -4.35
CA TYR A 66 0.30 -1.96 -4.46
C TYR A 66 1.53 -1.80 -3.54
N GLN A 67 2.14 -0.61 -3.50
CA GLN A 67 3.25 -0.35 -2.58
C GLN A 67 2.82 -0.47 -1.12
N LEU A 68 1.65 0.09 -0.75
CA LEU A 68 1.10 -0.04 0.60
C LEU A 68 0.80 -1.50 0.98
N GLU A 69 0.34 -2.33 0.03
CA GLU A 69 0.16 -3.77 0.26
C GLU A 69 1.49 -4.47 0.57
N ASN A 70 2.55 -4.16 -0.19
CA ASN A 70 3.87 -4.73 0.07
C ASN A 70 4.42 -4.30 1.42
N ASP A 71 4.31 -3.02 1.77
CA ASP A 71 4.74 -2.50 3.07
C ASP A 71 3.95 -3.15 4.21
N LEU A 72 2.63 -3.26 4.08
CA LEU A 72 1.79 -3.91 5.08
C LEU A 72 2.16 -5.37 5.28
N ASN A 73 2.34 -6.12 4.19
CA ASN A 73 2.75 -7.52 4.26
C ASN A 73 4.11 -7.65 4.94
N HIS A 74 5.09 -6.82 4.55
CA HIS A 74 6.42 -6.82 5.17
C HIS A 74 6.34 -6.56 6.67
N GLU A 75 5.67 -5.48 7.09
CA GLU A 75 5.52 -5.14 8.51
C GLU A 75 4.77 -6.23 9.29
N TYR A 76 3.78 -6.86 8.66
CA TYR A 76 3.03 -7.95 9.27
C TYR A 76 3.88 -9.21 9.49
N TYR A 77 4.70 -9.59 8.50
CA TYR A 77 5.68 -10.67 8.67
C TYR A 77 6.67 -10.37 9.78
N MET A 78 7.12 -9.11 9.93
CA MET A 78 7.99 -8.71 11.04
C MET A 78 7.30 -8.86 12.41
N VAL A 79 6.00 -8.57 12.50
CA VAL A 79 5.21 -8.81 13.73
C VAL A 79 5.11 -10.30 14.04
N LEU A 80 4.77 -11.12 13.03
CA LEU A 80 4.66 -12.57 13.19
C LEU A 80 5.97 -13.17 13.71
N TRP A 81 7.09 -12.79 13.09
CA TRP A 81 8.40 -13.27 13.52
C TRP A 81 8.74 -12.83 14.95
N CYS A 82 8.40 -11.60 15.30
CA CYS A 82 8.62 -11.12 16.66
C CYS A 82 7.80 -11.89 17.70
N TYR A 83 6.57 -12.30 17.38
CA TYR A 83 5.77 -13.16 18.27
C TYR A 83 6.31 -14.58 18.36
N ASP A 84 6.81 -15.13 17.26
CA ASP A 84 7.46 -16.43 17.26
C ASP A 84 8.71 -16.44 18.16
N ASP A 85 9.56 -15.43 18.01
CA ASP A 85 10.73 -15.25 18.88
C ASP A 85 10.34 -15.08 20.36
N LEU A 86 9.28 -14.31 20.67
CA LEU A 86 8.80 -14.13 22.05
C LEU A 86 8.22 -15.40 22.67
N ALA A 87 7.72 -16.32 21.84
CA ALA A 87 7.23 -17.61 22.30
C ALA A 87 8.37 -18.57 22.67
N ASP A 88 9.60 -18.32 22.19
CA ASP A 88 10.75 -19.18 22.44
C ASP A 88 11.04 -19.32 23.95
N PRO A 89 11.06 -20.56 24.49
CA PRO A 89 11.32 -20.80 25.92
C PRO A 89 12.68 -20.27 26.39
N ARG A 90 13.69 -20.17 25.52
CA ARG A 90 15.02 -19.63 25.85
C ARG A 90 14.98 -18.14 26.18
N LEU A 91 13.93 -17.43 25.73
CA LEU A 91 13.64 -16.05 26.10
C LEU A 91 12.64 -15.93 27.27
N GLY A 92 12.21 -17.06 27.85
CA GLY A 92 11.19 -17.11 28.89
C GLY A 92 9.76 -17.12 28.35
N GLY A 93 9.58 -17.44 27.06
CA GLY A 93 8.28 -17.67 26.44
C GLY A 93 7.63 -18.98 26.88
N ASN A 94 6.32 -19.11 26.66
CA ASN A 94 5.53 -20.28 27.01
C ASN A 94 5.44 -21.34 25.89
N GLY A 95 6.13 -21.13 24.77
CA GLY A 95 6.07 -22.01 23.59
C GLY A 95 4.83 -21.82 22.72
N GLU A 96 3.92 -20.90 23.07
CA GLU A 96 2.71 -20.61 22.29
C GLU A 96 2.84 -19.26 21.57
N VAL A 97 2.69 -19.27 20.25
CA VAL A 97 2.70 -18.04 19.45
C VAL A 97 1.36 -17.33 19.64
N SER A 98 1.42 -16.10 20.17
CA SER A 98 0.23 -15.26 20.33
C SER A 98 -0.41 -14.96 18.97
N GLU A 99 -1.75 -14.98 18.90
CA GLU A 99 -2.47 -14.72 17.66
C GLU A 99 -2.15 -13.32 17.12
N ALA A 100 -1.66 -13.26 15.89
CA ALA A 100 -1.34 -12.00 15.23
C ALA A 100 -2.62 -11.26 14.81
N PRO A 101 -2.59 -9.92 14.74
CA PRO A 101 -3.75 -9.15 14.29
C PRO A 101 -4.21 -9.60 12.89
N ASN A 102 -5.50 -9.87 12.73
CA ASN A 102 -6.04 -10.35 11.46
C ASN A 102 -6.11 -9.21 10.43
N LEU A 103 -5.37 -9.35 9.33
CA LEU A 103 -5.44 -8.46 8.18
C LEU A 103 -6.66 -8.83 7.31
N LYS A 104 -7.87 -8.43 7.70
CA LYS A 104 -9.02 -8.51 6.79
C LYS A 104 -8.85 -7.48 5.66
N LYS A 105 -8.48 -7.93 4.45
CA LYS A 105 -8.46 -7.10 3.25
C LYS A 105 -9.86 -6.57 2.96
N ILE A 106 -10.10 -5.28 3.17
CA ILE A 106 -11.32 -4.60 2.70
C ILE A 106 -11.03 -4.09 1.28
N LYS A 107 -10.89 -4.99 0.31
CA LYS A 107 -11.07 -4.56 -1.09
C LYS A 107 -12.56 -4.60 -1.37
N ASN A 108 -13.21 -3.45 -1.30
CA ASN A 108 -14.59 -3.33 -1.76
C ASN A 108 -14.60 -3.63 -3.26
N SER A 109 -15.48 -4.51 -3.71
CA SER A 109 -15.67 -4.78 -5.13
C SER A 109 -16.25 -3.55 -5.82
N VAL A 110 -15.68 -3.16 -6.96
CA VAL A 110 -16.26 -2.13 -7.84
C VAL A 110 -17.66 -2.57 -8.25
N ALA A 111 -18.63 -1.67 -8.21
CA ALA A 111 -19.98 -1.93 -8.69
C ALA A 111 -19.94 -2.05 -10.22
N VAL A 112 -19.78 -3.28 -10.72
CA VAL A 112 -19.82 -3.56 -12.15
C VAL A 112 -21.27 -3.61 -12.60
N LYS A 113 -21.65 -2.78 -13.57
CA LYS A 113 -22.93 -2.96 -14.26
C LYS A 113 -22.75 -4.07 -15.29
N GLU A 114 -23.47 -5.17 -15.07
CA GLU A 114 -23.51 -6.28 -16.01
C GLU A 114 -24.75 -6.13 -16.90
N GLU A 115 -24.53 -5.88 -18.18
CA GLU A 115 -25.59 -5.82 -19.18
C GLU A 115 -25.51 -7.08 -20.06
N PHE A 116 -26.63 -7.77 -20.20
CA PHE A 116 -26.74 -8.95 -21.06
C PHE A 116 -27.16 -8.52 -22.46
N GLY A 117 -26.35 -8.87 -23.45
CA GLY A 117 -26.59 -8.61 -24.87
C GLY A 117 -26.61 -9.89 -25.69
N LEU A 118 -27.12 -9.78 -26.92
CA LEU A 118 -26.99 -10.82 -27.95
C LEU A 118 -26.07 -10.29 -29.05
N GLU A 119 -24.92 -10.93 -29.22
CA GLU A 119 -23.98 -10.67 -30.32
C GLU A 119 -23.85 -11.97 -31.11
N ASP A 120 -24.08 -11.94 -32.42
CA ASP A 120 -24.02 -13.12 -33.31
C ASP A 120 -24.82 -14.35 -32.82
N LYS A 121 -26.03 -14.14 -32.28
CA LYS A 121 -26.92 -15.18 -31.70
C LYS A 121 -26.32 -15.92 -30.48
N ARG A 122 -25.30 -15.35 -29.85
CA ARG A 122 -24.74 -15.83 -28.58
C ARG A 122 -25.02 -14.79 -27.48
N LEU A 123 -25.36 -15.27 -26.30
CA LEU A 123 -25.53 -14.42 -25.13
C LEU A 123 -24.14 -13.93 -24.69
N VAL A 124 -23.95 -12.62 -24.66
CA VAL A 124 -22.70 -11.96 -24.25
C VAL A 124 -23.00 -11.09 -23.03
N VAL A 125 -22.10 -11.12 -22.04
CA VAL A 125 -22.18 -10.24 -20.87
C VAL A 125 -21.19 -9.10 -21.09
N VAL A 126 -21.70 -7.88 -21.18
CA VAL A 126 -20.89 -6.66 -21.22
C VAL A 126 -20.80 -6.12 -19.81
N LYS A 127 -19.57 -6.01 -19.32
CA LYS A 127 -19.26 -5.44 -18.01
C LYS A 127 -18.80 -4.01 -18.22
N THR A 128 -19.55 -3.05 -17.69
CA THR A 128 -19.20 -1.63 -17.78
C THR A 128 -18.92 -1.10 -16.38
N SER A 129 -17.69 -0.62 -16.15
CA SER A 129 -17.28 0.10 -14.94
C SER A 129 -16.97 1.56 -15.27
N SER A 130 -17.26 2.46 -14.32
CA SER A 130 -16.90 3.87 -14.43
C SER A 130 -15.53 4.11 -13.80
N PHE A 131 -14.67 4.89 -14.47
CA PHE A 131 -13.38 5.33 -13.90
C PHE A 131 -13.54 6.08 -12.57
N GLU A 132 -14.63 6.82 -12.39
CA GLU A 132 -14.91 7.52 -11.13
C GLU A 132 -15.16 6.53 -9.98
N ASP A 133 -15.90 5.45 -10.25
CA ASP A 133 -16.22 4.42 -9.26
C ASP A 133 -14.96 3.62 -8.90
N GLU A 134 -14.13 3.27 -9.89
CA GLU A 134 -12.85 2.59 -9.67
C GLU A 134 -11.90 3.45 -8.84
N LEU A 135 -11.73 4.73 -9.19
CA LEU A 135 -10.84 5.63 -8.45
C LEU A 135 -11.33 5.86 -7.01
N LYS A 136 -12.65 5.95 -6.81
CA LYS A 136 -13.24 6.07 -5.47
C LYS A 136 -12.96 4.83 -4.61
N VAL A 137 -13.13 3.63 -5.17
CA VAL A 137 -12.82 2.37 -4.47
C VAL A 137 -11.34 2.30 -4.13
N GLU A 138 -10.44 2.63 -5.06
CA GLU A 138 -9.00 2.58 -4.82
C GLU A 138 -8.54 3.63 -3.79
N ARG A 139 -9.15 4.82 -3.73
CA ARG A 139 -8.88 5.81 -2.66
C ARG A 139 -9.38 5.37 -1.29
N GLN A 140 -10.56 4.74 -1.23
CA GLN A 140 -11.06 4.15 0.02
C GLN A 140 -10.15 3.02 0.50
N TYR A 141 -9.66 2.21 -0.44
CA TYR A 141 -8.72 1.13 -0.15
C TYR A 141 -7.40 1.67 0.41
N GLU A 142 -6.85 2.73 -0.18
CA GLU A 142 -5.66 3.42 0.33
C GLU A 142 -5.80 3.84 1.80
N THR A 143 -6.95 4.45 2.12
CA THR A 143 -7.23 4.96 3.47
C THR A 143 -7.27 3.82 4.48
N ALA A 144 -7.98 2.73 4.15
CA ALA A 144 -8.04 1.54 5.00
C ALA A 144 -6.66 0.90 5.20
N MET A 145 -5.88 0.77 4.12
CA MET A 145 -4.52 0.21 4.14
C MET A 145 -3.57 1.06 4.99
N THR A 146 -3.66 2.38 4.89
CA THR A 146 -2.83 3.31 5.68
C THR A 146 -3.11 3.19 7.18
N THR A 147 -4.40 3.12 7.56
CA THR A 147 -4.78 2.88 8.96
C THR A 147 -4.26 1.53 9.45
N MET A 148 -4.40 0.48 8.65
CA MET A 148 -3.94 -0.86 9.00
C MET A 148 -2.41 -0.92 9.15
N LEU A 149 -1.67 -0.30 8.24
CA LEU A 149 -0.21 -0.21 8.29
C LEU A 149 0.27 0.49 9.57
N SER A 150 -0.40 1.57 9.97
CA SER A 150 -0.10 2.28 11.22
C SER A 150 -0.29 1.37 12.44
N GLU A 151 -1.38 0.61 12.49
CA GLU A 151 -1.66 -0.34 13.57
C GLU A 151 -0.66 -1.48 13.63
N VAL A 152 -0.28 -2.05 12.48
CA VAL A 152 0.76 -3.10 12.40
C VAL A 152 2.10 -2.55 12.87
N LYS A 153 2.52 -1.36 12.43
CA LYS A 153 3.76 -0.70 12.88
C LYS A 153 3.76 -0.43 14.38
N ARG A 154 2.62 0.00 14.95
CA ARG A 154 2.46 0.19 16.39
C ARG A 154 2.62 -1.12 17.15
N THR A 155 2.01 -2.19 16.64
CA THR A 155 2.10 -3.55 17.19
C THR A 155 3.54 -4.07 17.14
N ARG A 156 4.21 -3.91 15.99
CA ARG A 156 5.62 -4.24 15.81
C ARG A 156 6.49 -3.54 16.84
N GLY A 157 6.37 -2.21 16.99
CA GLY A 157 7.16 -1.46 17.96
C GLY A 157 6.92 -1.90 19.41
N ALA A 158 5.69 -2.31 19.75
CA ALA A 158 5.40 -2.89 21.06
C ALA A 158 6.05 -4.27 21.24
N CYS A 159 6.02 -5.10 20.21
CA CYS A 159 6.65 -6.42 20.21
C CYS A 159 8.17 -6.31 20.31
N GLU A 160 8.82 -5.47 19.52
CA GLU A 160 10.27 -5.23 19.57
C GLU A 160 10.74 -4.76 20.95
N ARG A 161 9.95 -3.92 21.63
CA ARG A 161 10.24 -3.53 23.03
C ARG A 161 10.20 -4.71 23.99
N LYS A 162 9.17 -5.56 23.90
CA LYS A 162 9.07 -6.79 24.71
C LYS A 162 10.24 -7.73 24.42
N MET A 163 10.58 -7.90 23.15
CA MET A 163 11.73 -8.69 22.71
C MET A 163 13.03 -8.18 23.31
N GLY A 164 13.29 -6.87 23.27
CA GLY A 164 14.50 -6.31 23.86
C GLY A 164 14.63 -6.61 25.35
N VAL A 165 13.52 -6.56 26.10
CA VAL A 165 13.49 -6.92 27.52
C VAL A 165 13.75 -8.42 27.72
N ALA A 166 13.08 -9.28 26.95
CA ALA A 166 13.22 -10.73 27.05
C ALA A 166 14.66 -11.18 26.72
N ARG A 167 15.25 -10.59 25.69
CA ARG A 167 16.65 -10.83 25.29
C ARG A 167 17.64 -10.45 26.38
N ILE A 168 17.50 -9.26 26.98
CA ILE A 168 18.37 -8.84 28.10
C ILE A 168 18.28 -9.84 29.25
N LYS A 169 17.07 -10.31 29.59
CA LYS A 169 16.90 -11.33 30.64
C LYS A 169 17.57 -12.66 30.29
N ALA A 170 17.56 -13.04 29.03
CA ALA A 170 18.28 -14.21 28.50
C ALA A 170 19.80 -13.96 28.32
N GLY A 171 20.31 -12.78 28.68
CA GLY A 171 21.71 -12.40 28.54
C GLY A 171 22.15 -12.16 27.09
N LEU A 172 21.22 -11.79 26.22
CA LEU A 172 21.47 -11.32 24.86
C LEU A 172 21.36 -9.78 24.80
N PRO A 173 21.98 -9.11 23.81
CA PRO A 173 21.77 -7.68 23.60
C PRO A 173 20.30 -7.38 23.27
N SER A 174 19.83 -6.17 23.64
CA SER A 174 18.43 -5.75 23.43
C SER A 174 18.03 -5.66 21.95
N LYS A 175 19.02 -5.48 21.06
CA LYS A 175 18.85 -5.51 19.61
C LYS A 175 19.57 -6.72 19.04
N ARG A 176 19.16 -7.14 17.85
CA ARG A 176 19.82 -8.22 17.11
C ARG A 176 21.25 -7.85 16.73
N TYR A 177 22.14 -8.85 16.65
CA TYR A 177 23.51 -8.62 16.18
C TYR A 177 23.50 -8.16 14.72
N GLN A 178 23.94 -6.91 14.50
CA GLN A 178 24.12 -6.37 13.17
C GLN A 178 25.48 -6.84 12.63
N GLY A 179 25.44 -7.57 11.52
CA GLY A 179 26.65 -7.94 10.81
C GLY A 179 27.39 -6.68 10.36
N LYS A 180 28.71 -6.69 10.43
CA LYS A 180 29.57 -5.61 9.93
C LYS A 180 30.30 -6.10 8.69
N PRO A 181 29.74 -5.89 7.48
CA PRO A 181 30.38 -6.32 6.25
C PRO A 181 31.59 -5.42 5.95
N VAL A 182 32.67 -6.04 5.49
CA VAL A 182 33.76 -5.36 4.77
C VAL A 182 33.45 -5.51 3.30
N ILE A 183 33.31 -4.37 2.63
CA ILE A 183 33.01 -4.29 1.21
C ILE A 183 34.30 -3.85 0.51
N THR A 184 34.66 -4.54 -0.57
CA THR A 184 35.80 -4.16 -1.39
C THR A 184 35.56 -2.79 -2.07
N PRO A 185 36.60 -2.12 -2.58
CA PRO A 185 36.43 -0.90 -3.39
C PRO A 185 35.54 -1.10 -4.63
N ALA A 186 35.37 -2.35 -5.10
CA ALA A 186 34.51 -2.71 -6.23
C ALA A 186 33.04 -2.96 -5.84
N GLY A 187 32.68 -2.80 -4.56
CA GLY A 187 31.31 -2.98 -4.08
C GLY A 187 30.93 -4.44 -3.79
N THR A 188 31.87 -5.38 -3.83
CA THR A 188 31.63 -6.79 -3.47
C THR A 188 31.86 -7.03 -1.99
N LEU A 189 31.06 -7.91 -1.38
CA LEU A 189 31.30 -8.37 -0.01
C LEU A 189 32.61 -9.17 0.03
N ASP A 190 33.56 -8.73 0.86
CA ASP A 190 34.82 -9.45 1.11
C ASP A 190 34.62 -10.45 2.26
N HIS A 191 34.35 -9.95 3.46
CA HIS A 191 34.09 -10.77 4.64
C HIS A 191 33.23 -10.02 5.67
N MET A 192 32.74 -10.73 6.69
CA MET A 192 32.02 -10.14 7.83
C MET A 192 32.97 -10.00 9.02
N ILE A 193 33.12 -8.79 9.58
CA ILE A 193 33.91 -8.54 10.81
C ILE A 193 33.18 -9.10 12.04
N ALA A 194 31.85 -9.05 12.01
CA ALA A 194 31.00 -9.55 13.09
C ALA A 194 29.88 -10.40 12.48
N PRO A 195 29.54 -11.54 13.11
CA PRO A 195 28.47 -12.39 12.65
C PRO A 195 27.12 -11.66 12.70
N HIS A 196 26.26 -11.96 11.73
CA HIS A 196 24.90 -11.42 11.65
C HIS A 196 23.92 -12.40 12.28
N GLU A 197 23.04 -11.90 13.14
CA GLU A 197 21.93 -12.67 13.67
C GLU A 197 20.78 -12.66 12.68
N SER A 198 20.57 -13.80 11.99
CA SER A 198 19.38 -13.98 11.17
C SER A 198 18.21 -14.43 12.05
N ASN A 199 18.43 -15.32 13.01
CA ASN A 199 17.41 -15.85 13.93
C ASN A 199 17.93 -16.00 15.38
N LEU A 200 17.09 -16.46 16.30
CA LEU A 200 17.49 -16.66 17.70
C LEU A 200 18.59 -17.72 17.89
N ASP A 201 18.65 -18.76 17.06
CA ASP A 201 19.73 -19.75 17.13
C ASP A 201 21.09 -19.12 16.85
N ASP A 202 21.16 -18.23 15.85
CA ASP A 202 22.36 -17.45 15.57
C ASP A 202 22.71 -16.55 16.76
N ALA A 203 21.72 -15.92 17.39
CA ALA A 203 21.94 -15.07 18.57
C ALA A 203 22.65 -15.83 19.70
N PHE A 204 22.17 -17.03 20.01
CA PHE A 204 22.76 -17.86 21.06
C PHE A 204 24.12 -18.43 20.66
N LYS A 205 24.30 -18.84 19.39
CA LYS A 205 25.61 -19.28 18.88
C LYS A 205 26.67 -18.17 18.98
N ILE A 206 26.32 -16.95 18.58
CA ILE A 206 27.22 -15.79 18.66
C ILE A 206 27.59 -15.51 20.12
N LYS A 207 26.60 -15.52 21.02
CA LYS A 207 26.84 -15.33 22.46
C LYS A 207 27.81 -16.39 23.02
N GLU A 208 27.63 -17.66 22.64
CA GLU A 208 28.47 -18.76 23.11
C GLU A 208 29.92 -18.63 22.60
N GLN A 209 30.09 -18.23 21.34
CA GLN A 209 31.41 -17.92 20.77
C GLN A 209 32.09 -16.74 21.49
N ASP A 210 31.36 -15.65 21.73
CA ASP A 210 31.89 -14.48 22.44
C ASP A 210 32.33 -14.83 23.86
N THR A 211 31.55 -15.66 24.56
CA THR A 211 31.86 -16.11 25.92
C THR A 211 33.08 -17.02 25.95
N SER A 212 33.19 -17.95 24.99
CA SER A 212 34.34 -18.85 24.85
C SER A 212 35.63 -18.08 24.54
N ASN A 213 35.56 -17.10 23.64
CA ASN A 213 36.70 -16.24 23.28
C ASN A 213 37.16 -15.35 24.44
N ALA A 214 36.23 -14.86 25.27
CA ALA A 214 36.57 -14.10 26.47
C ALA A 214 37.27 -14.96 27.52
N THR A 215 36.84 -16.22 27.67
CA THR A 215 37.43 -17.16 28.65
C THR A 215 38.83 -17.62 28.23
N SER A 216 39.09 -17.76 26.92
CA SER A 216 40.42 -18.13 26.39
C SER A 216 41.48 -17.02 26.46
N LYS A 217 41.11 -15.77 26.76
CA LYS A 217 42.03 -14.62 26.84
C LYS A 217 42.44 -14.27 28.28
N ASN A 218 41.86 -14.94 29.27
CA ASN A 218 42.22 -14.85 30.68
C ASN A 218 43.01 -16.08 31.11
#